data_AF-A0A7K4QEM8-F1
#
_entry.id   AF-A0A7K4QEM8-F1
#
_cell.length_a   1.000
_cell.length_b   1.000
_cell.length_c   1.000
_cell.angle_alpha   90.00
_cell.angle_beta   90.00
_cell.angle_gamma   90.00
#
_symmetry.space_group_name_H-M   'P 1'
#
loop_
_entity.id
_entity.type
_entity.pdbx_description
1 polymer ?
#
loop_
_entity_poly.entity_id
_entity_poly.type
_entity_poly.pdbx_seq_one_letter_code
_entity_poly.pdbx_strand_id
1 'polypeptide(L)'
;RYRAVIFEESGVLLPDPHSTATDWEAQSCIPAGTIQQALLSGGENSPSRRYSRGELTAVEFLQELGHQCFKIANVHVPVDSFLWDLIRAEMIKQLPTMAEAAQCVRAEGLKTALLSSSSCLWKGGRLLDRRHFDVVVESHQEGICRPDPGIYWLCLERLGVQPQESIVLDSSSHNLEAAAQIGMKTVKVDDPEAALKELETHLGFPLRGFVPYTCSVRPGMEIPKDQLQKYLENVLGAHPTGPLELRQFDRRESTRSYLVKFGDHLLVLKKEKEPPESPSPSGPAVPREYRLLKALSEAGVPVPTVLALCEDSSTLGSPFYVMELCPGRVHRNVSLPALPPRQRQAWYRAMSHVLARIHSVELGAAGLQDLGENGNYIQWQVETWTKQYRAVETHVIPAMERLIQWLPLHFPESQKMTLVHGDFRMDHLVFHPDRPEVLAVLGWKFAALGDPFSDLANSCMAYFLPPHFSARRGLRKCDLGQLGIPTAEEYSQMYCGHMGVELPENWNFYMAFAFFRLAVALQGRHQRWAAGSPAPGDSSPQDAEFVAELAWEFAVKEGFRVFESLPPTKLLTRHSSTWAG
;
A
#
# COMPACT_ATOMS: atom_id res chain seq x y z
N ARG A 1 4.13 5.35 -28.45
CA ARG A 1 3.54 4.44 -27.42
C ARG A 1 2.91 5.33 -26.37
N TYR A 2 1.67 5.07 -25.96
CA TYR A 2 1.00 5.90 -24.95
C TYR A 2 1.70 5.78 -23.59
N ARG A 3 1.71 6.88 -22.84
CA ARG A 3 2.34 7.02 -21.53
C ARG A 3 1.37 7.51 -20.46
N ALA A 4 0.21 8.04 -20.85
CA ALA A 4 -0.81 8.50 -19.91
C ALA A 4 -2.24 8.26 -20.40
N VAL A 5 -3.15 8.06 -19.44
CA VAL A 5 -4.60 8.06 -19.67
C VAL A 5 -5.25 9.05 -18.71
N ILE A 6 -6.12 9.91 -19.26
CA ILE A 6 -6.79 10.99 -18.55
C ILE A 6 -8.28 10.64 -18.50
N PHE A 7 -8.83 10.57 -17.30
CA PHE A 7 -10.22 10.24 -17.04
C PHE A 7 -10.97 11.51 -16.66
N GLU A 8 -12.08 11.76 -17.35
CA GLU A 8 -13.11 12.68 -16.91
C GLU A 8 -13.82 12.09 -15.66
N GLU A 9 -14.31 12.95 -14.75
CA GLU A 9 -15.02 12.53 -13.55
C GLU A 9 -16.51 12.16 -13.80
N SER A 10 -17.28 13.09 -14.37
CA SER A 10 -18.72 13.02 -14.68
C SER A 10 -19.08 12.36 -16.02
N GLY A 11 -19.54 11.11 -15.99
CA GLY A 11 -19.91 10.33 -17.18
C GLY A 11 -18.87 9.29 -17.57
N VAL A 12 -17.70 9.29 -16.93
CA VAL A 12 -16.68 8.23 -17.07
C VAL A 12 -16.48 7.48 -15.76
N LEU A 13 -16.23 8.15 -14.64
CA LEU A 13 -16.03 7.50 -13.33
C LEU A 13 -17.29 7.55 -12.45
N LEU A 14 -18.09 8.59 -12.62
CA LEU A 14 -19.41 8.77 -12.06
C LEU A 14 -20.46 8.71 -13.17
N PRO A 15 -21.74 8.48 -12.85
CA PRO A 15 -22.82 8.55 -13.83
C PRO A 15 -22.88 9.94 -14.50
N ASP A 16 -23.31 9.99 -15.75
CA ASP A 16 -23.52 11.26 -16.44
C ASP A 16 -24.69 12.03 -15.79
N PRO A 17 -24.47 13.27 -15.31
CA PRO A 17 -25.52 14.11 -14.75
C PRO A 17 -26.71 14.31 -15.69
N HIS A 18 -26.52 14.26 -17.01
CA HIS A 18 -27.59 14.43 -17.99
C HIS A 18 -28.59 13.27 -18.01
N SER A 19 -28.09 12.04 -17.91
CA SER A 19 -28.95 10.85 -17.80
C SER A 19 -29.80 10.90 -16.53
N THR A 20 -29.18 11.30 -15.41
CA THR A 20 -29.85 11.47 -14.13
C THR A 20 -30.90 12.59 -14.16
N ALA A 21 -30.60 13.70 -14.84
CA ALA A 21 -31.53 14.80 -15.02
C ALA A 21 -32.78 14.38 -15.81
N THR A 22 -32.60 13.60 -16.88
CA THR A 22 -33.72 13.13 -17.70
C THR A 22 -34.68 12.22 -16.91
N ASP A 23 -34.14 11.27 -16.15
CA ASP A 23 -34.92 10.39 -15.29
C ASP A 23 -35.66 11.19 -14.20
N TRP A 24 -34.99 12.18 -13.62
CA TRP A 24 -35.54 13.02 -12.58
C TRP A 24 -36.65 13.94 -13.09
N GLU A 25 -36.49 14.53 -14.27
CA GLU A 25 -37.51 15.36 -14.93
C GLU A 25 -38.79 14.56 -15.16
N ALA A 26 -38.67 13.32 -15.65
CA ALA A 26 -39.79 12.42 -15.85
C ALA A 26 -40.52 12.09 -14.54
N GLN A 27 -39.78 11.81 -13.47
CA GLN A 27 -40.34 11.52 -12.14
C GLN A 27 -41.01 12.74 -11.49
N SER A 28 -40.45 13.93 -11.73
CA SER A 28 -40.88 15.20 -11.12
C SER A 28 -41.90 15.97 -11.96
N CYS A 29 -42.38 15.38 -13.06
CA CYS A 29 -43.31 16.00 -14.01
C CYS A 29 -42.80 17.34 -14.58
N ILE A 30 -41.48 17.46 -14.77
CA ILE A 30 -40.84 18.60 -15.42
C ILE A 30 -40.71 18.30 -16.93
N PRO A 31 -40.93 19.28 -17.82
CA PRO A 31 -40.71 19.07 -19.25
C PRO A 31 -39.31 18.54 -19.55
N ALA A 32 -39.22 17.52 -20.40
CA ALA A 32 -37.94 16.89 -20.73
C ALA A 32 -36.95 17.89 -21.34
N GLY A 33 -35.70 17.84 -20.88
CA GLY A 33 -34.59 18.69 -21.33
C GLY A 33 -34.51 20.06 -20.64
N THR A 34 -35.41 20.37 -19.70
CA THR A 34 -35.45 21.66 -18.98
C THR A 34 -34.14 21.96 -18.25
N ILE A 35 -33.66 21.01 -17.44
CA ILE A 35 -32.43 21.12 -16.64
C ILE A 35 -31.23 21.23 -17.56
N GLN A 36 -31.14 20.38 -18.58
CA GLN A 36 -30.02 20.42 -19.53
C GLN A 36 -29.97 21.77 -20.27
N GLN A 37 -31.11 22.24 -20.76
CA GLN A 37 -31.20 23.53 -21.43
C GLN A 37 -30.87 24.67 -20.47
N ALA A 38 -31.33 24.63 -19.22
CA ALA A 38 -31.02 25.63 -18.20
C ALA A 38 -29.52 25.68 -17.86
N LEU A 39 -28.87 24.51 -17.75
CA LEU A 39 -27.44 24.40 -17.50
C LEU A 39 -26.59 24.95 -18.65
N LEU A 40 -27.06 24.83 -19.90
CA LEU A 40 -26.34 25.29 -21.09
C LEU A 40 -26.73 26.70 -21.55
N SER A 41 -27.83 27.25 -21.02
CA SER A 41 -28.32 28.58 -21.37
C SER A 41 -27.29 29.65 -21.01
N GLY A 42 -26.90 30.46 -22.00
CA GLY A 42 -25.87 31.50 -21.84
C GLY A 42 -24.48 31.15 -22.39
N GLY A 43 -24.28 29.96 -22.97
CA GLY A 43 -23.02 29.60 -23.64
C GLY A 43 -21.84 29.60 -22.68
N GLU A 44 -20.80 30.39 -22.96
CA GLU A 44 -19.62 30.52 -22.07
C GLU A 44 -19.93 31.10 -20.68
N ASN A 45 -21.02 31.85 -20.58
CA ASN A 45 -21.51 32.47 -19.36
C ASN A 45 -22.67 31.70 -18.72
N SER A 46 -22.87 30.43 -19.11
CA SER A 46 -23.90 29.60 -18.51
C SER A 46 -23.67 29.42 -17.00
N PRO A 47 -24.73 29.19 -16.21
CA PRO A 47 -24.62 29.00 -14.76
C PRO A 47 -23.65 27.86 -14.42
N SER A 48 -23.68 26.78 -15.20
CA SER A 48 -22.79 25.62 -15.05
C SER A 48 -21.32 25.97 -15.24
N ARG A 49 -20.96 26.71 -16.30
CA ARG A 49 -19.56 27.06 -16.58
C ARG A 49 -19.00 28.05 -15.57
N ARG A 50 -19.78 29.06 -15.20
CA ARG A 50 -19.40 30.03 -14.16
C ARG A 50 -19.20 29.33 -12.81
N TYR A 51 -20.08 28.38 -12.48
CA TYR A 51 -19.93 27.56 -11.29
C TYR A 51 -18.69 26.65 -11.34
N SER A 52 -18.41 25.98 -12.47
CA SER A 52 -17.22 25.14 -12.63
C SER A 52 -15.90 25.90 -12.59
N ARG A 53 -15.88 27.20 -12.97
CA ARG A 53 -14.72 28.08 -12.83
C ARG A 53 -14.56 28.70 -11.43
N GLY A 54 -15.51 28.42 -10.52
CA GLY A 54 -15.50 28.97 -9.15
C GLY A 54 -16.00 30.41 -9.04
N GLU A 55 -16.69 30.94 -10.06
CA GLU A 55 -17.24 32.30 -10.06
C GLU A 55 -18.57 32.42 -9.31
N LEU A 56 -19.24 31.30 -9.04
CA LEU A 56 -20.51 31.23 -8.30
C LEU A 56 -20.34 30.35 -7.06
N THR A 57 -20.98 30.74 -5.96
CA THR A 57 -21.22 29.83 -4.83
C THR A 57 -22.31 28.82 -5.17
N ALA A 58 -22.39 27.72 -4.41
CA ALA A 58 -23.44 26.72 -4.59
C ALA A 58 -24.86 27.32 -4.51
N VAL A 59 -25.07 28.27 -3.59
CA VAL A 59 -26.36 28.93 -3.39
C VAL A 59 -26.70 29.81 -4.60
N GLU A 60 -25.75 30.59 -5.11
CA GLU A 60 -25.95 31.44 -6.28
C GLU A 60 -26.19 30.61 -7.55
N PHE A 61 -25.47 29.50 -7.71
CA PHE A 61 -25.68 28.56 -8.81
C PHE A 61 -27.10 27.98 -8.79
N LEU A 62 -27.56 27.52 -7.63
CA LEU A 62 -28.91 26.97 -7.47
C LEU A 62 -29.99 27.99 -7.79
N GLN A 63 -29.84 29.23 -7.30
CA GLN A 63 -30.77 30.31 -7.59
C GLN A 63 -30.85 30.62 -9.08
N GLU A 64 -29.71 30.74 -9.75
CA GLU A 64 -29.66 31.02 -11.19
C GLU A 64 -30.21 29.84 -12.00
N LEU A 65 -29.86 28.60 -11.64
CA LEU A 65 -30.38 27.40 -12.30
C LEU A 65 -31.91 27.32 -12.17
N GLY A 66 -32.46 27.53 -10.97
CA GLY A 66 -33.90 27.55 -10.74
C GLY A 66 -34.61 28.64 -11.57
N HIS A 67 -34.00 29.82 -11.68
CA HIS A 67 -34.52 30.92 -12.49
C HIS A 67 -34.54 30.58 -14.00
N GLN A 68 -33.49 29.95 -14.51
CA GLN A 68 -33.43 29.53 -15.92
C GLN A 68 -34.42 28.39 -16.21
N CYS A 69 -34.51 27.40 -15.32
CA CYS A 69 -35.50 26.33 -15.42
C CYS A 69 -36.94 26.89 -15.46
N PHE A 70 -37.25 27.88 -14.62
CA PHE A 70 -38.54 28.55 -14.63
C PHE A 70 -38.82 29.27 -15.96
N LYS A 71 -37.82 29.96 -16.52
CA LYS A 71 -37.95 30.61 -17.84
C LYS A 71 -38.23 29.61 -18.97
N ILE A 72 -37.62 28.43 -18.93
CA ILE A 72 -37.72 27.42 -19.98
C ILE A 72 -39.05 26.65 -19.87
N ALA A 73 -39.37 26.15 -18.68
CA ALA A 73 -40.50 25.25 -18.49
C ALA A 73 -41.78 25.94 -18.01
N ASN A 74 -41.70 27.21 -17.62
CA ASN A 74 -42.79 27.98 -17.03
C ASN A 74 -43.41 27.31 -15.78
N VAL A 75 -42.62 26.51 -15.08
CA VAL A 75 -42.98 25.82 -13.83
C VAL A 75 -41.83 25.94 -12.85
N HIS A 76 -42.14 25.95 -11.56
CA HIS A 76 -41.11 25.98 -10.53
C HIS A 76 -40.41 24.63 -10.45
N VAL A 77 -39.11 24.60 -10.74
CA VAL A 77 -38.28 23.39 -10.67
C VAL A 77 -37.59 23.33 -9.31
N PRO A 78 -37.82 22.28 -8.48
CA PRO A 78 -37.14 22.12 -7.18
C PRO A 78 -35.69 21.67 -7.37
N VAL A 79 -34.83 22.60 -7.77
CA VAL A 79 -33.41 22.38 -8.08
C VAL A 79 -32.59 21.85 -6.90
N ASP A 80 -32.98 22.18 -5.65
CA ASP A 80 -32.35 21.63 -4.44
C ASP A 80 -32.60 20.12 -4.30
N SER A 81 -33.81 19.67 -4.64
CA SER A 81 -34.17 18.24 -4.62
C SER A 81 -33.45 17.49 -5.74
N PHE A 82 -33.40 18.08 -6.95
CA PHE A 82 -32.64 17.52 -8.06
C PHE A 82 -31.16 17.35 -7.68
N LEU A 83 -30.54 18.38 -7.10
CA LEU A 83 -29.18 18.25 -6.63
C LEU A 83 -29.06 17.14 -5.59
N TRP A 84 -29.91 17.11 -4.56
CA TRP A 84 -29.84 16.05 -3.55
C TRP A 84 -29.96 14.62 -4.11
N ASP A 85 -30.80 14.43 -5.12
CA ASP A 85 -30.98 13.13 -5.79
C ASP A 85 -29.80 12.80 -6.72
N LEU A 86 -29.25 13.79 -7.44
CA LEU A 86 -28.02 13.66 -8.22
C LEU A 86 -26.85 13.26 -7.31
N ILE A 87 -26.71 13.94 -6.18
CA ILE A 87 -25.76 13.66 -5.11
C ILE A 87 -25.90 12.21 -4.63
N ARG A 88 -27.13 11.78 -4.33
CA ARG A 88 -27.40 10.42 -3.88
C ARG A 88 -27.06 9.39 -4.96
N ALA A 89 -27.38 9.66 -6.22
CA ALA A 89 -27.08 8.78 -7.34
C ALA A 89 -25.57 8.64 -7.59
N GLU A 90 -24.84 9.77 -7.59
CA GLU A 90 -23.38 9.82 -7.73
C GLU A 90 -22.67 9.15 -6.53
N MET A 91 -23.18 9.33 -5.31
CA MET A 91 -22.65 8.68 -4.10
C MET A 91 -22.88 7.17 -4.05
N ILE A 92 -23.95 6.68 -4.67
CA ILE A 92 -24.32 5.25 -4.62
C ILE A 92 -23.69 4.45 -5.78
N LYS A 93 -23.26 5.10 -6.88
CA LYS A 93 -22.84 4.41 -8.11
C LYS A 93 -21.54 4.97 -8.71
N GLN A 94 -20.40 4.81 -8.04
CA GLN A 94 -19.14 4.77 -8.80
C GLN A 94 -19.27 3.70 -9.89
N LEU A 95 -18.83 3.98 -11.12
CA LEU A 95 -18.77 2.99 -12.20
C LEU A 95 -17.57 2.05 -11.92
N PRO A 96 -17.77 0.86 -11.32
CA PRO A 96 -16.67 0.09 -10.75
C PRO A 96 -15.68 -0.36 -11.83
N THR A 97 -16.19 -0.64 -13.03
CA THR A 97 -15.40 -1.06 -14.19
C THR A 97 -14.42 0.02 -14.66
N MET A 98 -14.81 1.30 -14.62
CA MET A 98 -13.94 2.41 -15.03
C MET A 98 -12.91 2.74 -13.95
N ALA A 99 -13.30 2.63 -12.68
CA ALA A 99 -12.38 2.73 -11.57
C ALA A 99 -11.33 1.60 -11.59
N GLU A 100 -11.75 0.36 -11.90
CA GLU A 100 -10.84 -0.77 -12.12
C GLU A 100 -9.88 -0.47 -13.27
N ALA A 101 -10.38 0.00 -14.41
CA ALA A 101 -9.55 0.34 -15.57
C ALA A 101 -8.48 1.39 -15.25
N ALA A 102 -8.80 2.44 -14.48
CA ALA A 102 -7.81 3.42 -14.03
C ALA A 102 -6.70 2.76 -13.19
N GLN A 103 -7.05 1.79 -12.32
CA GLN A 103 -6.07 1.01 -11.56
C GLN A 103 -5.20 0.14 -12.47
N CYS A 104 -5.80 -0.52 -13.47
CA CYS A 104 -5.11 -1.33 -14.47
C CYS A 104 -4.06 -0.52 -15.21
N VAL A 105 -4.48 0.62 -15.79
CA VAL A 105 -3.59 1.54 -16.54
C VAL A 105 -2.39 1.92 -15.68
N ARG A 106 -2.63 2.32 -14.44
CA ARG A 106 -1.57 2.74 -13.53
C ARG A 106 -0.63 1.59 -13.18
N ALA A 107 -1.16 0.39 -12.99
CA ALA A 107 -0.37 -0.78 -12.65
C ALA A 107 0.50 -1.28 -13.81
N GLU A 108 0.09 -1.03 -15.06
CA GLU A 108 0.92 -1.26 -16.25
C GLU A 108 1.99 -0.16 -16.47
N GLY A 109 2.10 0.79 -15.52
CA GLY A 109 3.16 1.80 -15.50
C GLY A 109 2.85 3.06 -16.30
N LEU A 110 1.61 3.23 -16.78
CA LEU A 110 1.17 4.48 -17.40
C LEU A 110 0.76 5.48 -16.31
N LYS A 111 0.94 6.77 -16.59
CA LYS A 111 0.44 7.83 -15.71
C LYS A 111 -1.07 7.97 -15.86
N THR A 112 -1.73 8.35 -14.78
CA THR A 112 -3.19 8.51 -14.74
C THR A 112 -3.55 9.89 -14.23
N ALA A 113 -4.53 10.54 -14.85
CA ALA A 113 -5.05 11.80 -14.34
C ALA A 113 -6.58 11.82 -14.25
N LEU A 114 -7.09 12.62 -13.33
CA LEU A 114 -8.50 12.92 -13.17
C LEU A 114 -8.75 14.39 -13.53
N LEU A 115 -9.65 14.63 -14.48
CA LEU A 115 -10.18 15.96 -14.80
C LEU A 115 -11.58 16.11 -14.20
N SER A 116 -11.70 16.97 -13.20
CA SER A 116 -12.95 17.21 -12.47
C SER A 116 -13.51 18.59 -12.78
N SER A 117 -14.75 18.66 -13.27
CA SER A 117 -15.53 19.89 -13.44
C SER A 117 -16.39 20.23 -12.22
N SER A 118 -16.47 19.35 -11.24
CA SER A 118 -17.34 19.53 -10.09
C SER A 118 -16.71 20.54 -9.11
N SER A 119 -17.36 21.68 -8.97
CA SER A 119 -17.15 22.60 -7.86
C SER A 119 -17.88 22.08 -6.62
N CYS A 120 -17.33 22.43 -5.48
CA CYS A 120 -17.82 22.18 -4.13
C CYS A 120 -19.33 22.44 -3.92
N LEU A 121 -20.20 21.46 -4.19
CA LEU A 121 -21.42 21.26 -3.38
C LEU A 121 -21.10 20.58 -2.04
N TRP A 122 -19.82 20.30 -1.80
CA TRP A 122 -19.38 19.21 -0.96
C TRP A 122 -18.37 19.66 0.10
N LYS A 123 -18.86 20.14 1.24
CA LYS A 123 -18.06 20.13 2.47
C LYS A 123 -18.45 18.90 3.29
N GLY A 124 -17.96 17.71 2.91
CA GLY A 124 -18.18 16.54 3.80
C GLY A 124 -17.81 15.14 3.31
N GLY A 125 -17.64 14.88 2.01
CA GLY A 125 -17.35 13.52 1.53
C GLY A 125 -16.58 13.52 0.22
N ARG A 126 -15.53 12.70 0.14
CA ARG A 126 -14.81 12.43 -1.12
C ARG A 126 -15.49 11.27 -1.82
N LEU A 127 -16.08 11.54 -2.99
CA LEU A 127 -16.82 10.57 -3.80
C LEU A 127 -15.91 9.53 -4.46
N LEU A 128 -14.70 9.90 -4.87
CA LEU A 128 -13.73 9.03 -5.55
C LEU A 128 -12.42 8.89 -4.74
N ASP A 129 -11.81 7.71 -4.83
CA ASP A 129 -10.48 7.47 -4.28
C ASP A 129 -9.39 8.06 -5.19
N ARG A 130 -8.98 9.30 -4.89
CA ARG A 130 -7.95 10.04 -5.64
C ARG A 130 -6.57 9.37 -5.65
N ARG A 131 -6.34 8.33 -4.83
CA ARG A 131 -5.04 7.63 -4.77
C ARG A 131 -4.69 6.87 -6.05
N HIS A 132 -5.67 6.67 -6.93
CA HIS A 132 -5.48 6.00 -8.21
C HIS A 132 -5.03 6.92 -9.35
N PHE A 133 -4.92 8.23 -9.11
CA PHE A 133 -4.50 9.22 -10.10
C PHE A 133 -3.21 9.88 -9.66
N ASP A 134 -2.24 9.98 -10.58
CA ASP A 134 -0.97 10.67 -10.33
C ASP A 134 -1.15 12.19 -10.37
N VAL A 135 -2.12 12.67 -11.14
CA VAL A 135 -2.49 14.09 -11.25
C VAL A 135 -4.00 14.23 -11.10
N VAL A 136 -4.44 15.24 -10.36
CA VAL A 136 -5.84 15.67 -10.33
C VAL A 136 -5.87 17.14 -10.70
N VAL A 137 -6.70 17.50 -11.67
CA VAL A 137 -6.94 18.88 -12.09
C VAL A 137 -8.40 19.20 -11.86
N GLU A 138 -8.65 20.19 -11.00
CA GLU A 138 -9.99 20.62 -10.61
C GLU A 138 -10.27 21.98 -11.24
N SER A 139 -11.24 22.06 -12.15
CA SER A 139 -11.54 23.29 -12.92
C SER A 139 -11.76 24.52 -12.03
N HIS A 140 -12.34 24.34 -10.84
CA HIS A 140 -12.62 25.44 -9.91
C HIS A 140 -11.37 26.04 -9.26
N GLN A 141 -10.31 25.23 -9.06
CA GLN A 141 -9.06 25.71 -8.45
C GLN A 141 -8.21 26.47 -9.46
N GLU A 142 -8.26 26.02 -10.71
CA GLU A 142 -7.43 26.55 -11.79
C GLU A 142 -8.11 27.70 -12.53
N GLY A 143 -9.43 27.90 -12.33
CA GLY A 143 -10.22 28.92 -13.02
C GLY A 143 -10.44 28.64 -14.52
N ILE A 144 -10.09 27.44 -14.99
CA ILE A 144 -10.19 27.01 -16.39
C ILE A 144 -11.12 25.80 -16.45
N CYS A 145 -12.11 25.85 -17.36
CA CYS A 145 -13.06 24.75 -17.56
C CYS A 145 -13.00 24.20 -18.98
N ARG A 146 -13.26 22.90 -19.14
CA ARG A 146 -13.51 22.29 -20.46
C ARG A 146 -14.65 23.04 -21.16
N PRO A 147 -14.60 23.24 -22.49
CA PRO A 147 -13.68 22.64 -23.47
C PRO A 147 -12.40 23.45 -23.72
N ASP A 148 -12.03 24.43 -22.88
CA ASP A 148 -10.82 25.23 -23.10
C ASP A 148 -9.57 24.33 -23.22
N PRO A 149 -8.82 24.38 -24.34
CA PRO A 149 -7.61 23.56 -24.53
C PRO A 149 -6.57 23.72 -23.41
N GLY A 150 -6.55 24.87 -22.73
CA GLY A 150 -5.64 25.17 -21.63
C GLY A 150 -5.73 24.18 -20.46
N ILE A 151 -6.90 23.60 -20.19
CA ILE A 151 -7.05 22.62 -19.10
C ILE A 151 -6.29 21.31 -19.42
N TYR A 152 -6.29 20.90 -20.68
CA TYR A 152 -5.57 19.71 -21.12
C TYR A 152 -4.06 19.95 -21.12
N TRP A 153 -3.61 21.14 -21.56
CA TRP A 153 -2.20 21.52 -21.46
C TRP A 153 -1.69 21.50 -20.02
N LEU A 154 -2.44 22.08 -19.08
CA LEU A 154 -2.11 22.04 -17.66
C LEU A 154 -2.01 20.60 -17.13
N CYS A 155 -2.96 19.74 -17.52
CA CYS A 155 -2.93 18.33 -17.14
C CYS A 155 -1.71 17.60 -17.71
N LEU A 156 -1.38 17.82 -18.99
CA LEU A 156 -0.23 17.22 -19.65
C LEU A 156 1.10 17.69 -19.08
N GLU A 157 1.20 18.98 -18.73
CA GLU A 157 2.37 19.57 -18.05
C GLU A 157 2.60 18.91 -16.68
N ARG A 158 1.55 18.82 -15.85
CA ARG A 158 1.62 18.15 -14.54
C ARG A 158 1.96 16.67 -14.67
N LEU A 159 1.47 16.02 -15.72
CA LEU A 159 1.81 14.63 -16.04
C LEU A 159 3.22 14.50 -16.63
N GLY A 160 3.82 15.56 -17.17
CA GLY A 160 5.09 15.51 -17.88
C GLY A 160 5.07 14.57 -19.09
N VAL A 161 4.01 14.66 -19.92
CA VAL A 161 3.83 13.86 -21.16
C VAL A 161 3.41 14.75 -22.32
N GLN A 162 3.72 14.33 -23.55
CA GLN A 162 3.29 15.05 -24.76
C GLN A 162 1.84 14.69 -25.14
N PRO A 163 1.09 15.57 -25.84
CA PRO A 163 -0.29 15.28 -26.25
C PRO A 163 -0.43 13.93 -26.99
N GLN A 164 0.47 13.63 -27.92
CA GLN A 164 0.44 12.41 -28.75
C GLN A 164 0.73 11.13 -27.95
N GLU A 165 1.24 11.27 -26.72
CA GLU A 165 1.50 10.16 -25.80
C GLU A 165 0.32 9.91 -24.84
N SER A 166 -0.78 10.64 -24.98
CA SER A 166 -1.90 10.62 -24.05
C SER A 166 -3.22 10.19 -24.71
N ILE A 167 -4.06 9.51 -23.92
CA ILE A 167 -5.45 9.21 -24.25
C ILE A 167 -6.36 9.93 -23.26
N VAL A 168 -7.42 10.58 -23.72
CA VAL A 168 -8.47 11.15 -22.85
C VAL A 168 -9.81 10.44 -23.06
N LEU A 169 -10.47 10.12 -21.96
CA LEU A 169 -11.82 9.58 -21.90
C LEU A 169 -12.77 10.67 -21.42
N ASP A 170 -13.83 10.95 -22.17
CA ASP A 170 -14.86 11.93 -21.85
C ASP A 170 -16.19 11.47 -22.49
N SER A 171 -17.32 11.79 -21.87
CA SER A 171 -18.66 11.53 -22.42
C SER A 171 -19.08 12.61 -23.44
N SER A 172 -18.52 13.81 -23.34
CA SER A 172 -18.82 14.96 -24.19
C SER A 172 -17.96 15.00 -25.45
N SER A 173 -18.60 14.87 -26.61
CA SER A 173 -17.93 15.04 -27.92
C SER A 173 -17.25 16.39 -28.07
N HIS A 174 -17.83 17.46 -27.52
CA HIS A 174 -17.28 18.81 -27.63
C HIS A 174 -15.96 18.96 -26.85
N ASN A 175 -15.86 18.31 -25.69
CA ASN A 175 -14.62 18.27 -24.91
C ASN A 175 -13.54 17.48 -25.66
N LEU A 176 -13.91 16.33 -26.24
CA LEU A 176 -12.99 15.50 -27.02
C LEU A 176 -12.49 16.21 -28.27
N GLU A 177 -13.31 17.01 -28.96
CA GLU A 177 -12.86 17.82 -30.10
C GLU A 177 -11.73 18.78 -29.71
N ALA A 178 -11.86 19.47 -28.57
CA ALA A 178 -10.81 20.36 -28.08
C ALA A 178 -9.51 19.61 -27.71
N ALA A 179 -9.62 18.44 -27.09
CA ALA A 179 -8.46 17.60 -26.79
C ALA A 179 -7.78 17.06 -28.07
N ALA A 180 -8.58 16.67 -29.07
CA ALA A 180 -8.07 16.21 -30.36
C ALA A 180 -7.33 17.32 -31.12
N GLN A 181 -7.80 18.58 -31.04
CA GLN A 181 -7.15 19.74 -31.67
C GLN A 181 -5.71 19.95 -31.20
N ILE A 182 -5.40 19.62 -29.94
CA ILE A 182 -4.03 19.71 -29.40
C ILE A 182 -3.22 18.42 -29.60
N GLY A 183 -3.78 17.42 -30.29
CA GLY A 183 -3.08 16.20 -30.70
C GLY A 183 -3.20 15.02 -29.75
N MET A 184 -4.16 15.04 -28.81
CA MET A 184 -4.44 13.90 -27.93
C MET A 184 -5.26 12.84 -28.64
N LYS A 185 -5.08 11.57 -28.23
CA LYS A 185 -5.99 10.50 -28.63
C LYS A 185 -7.25 10.58 -27.77
N THR A 186 -8.42 10.45 -28.38
CA THR A 186 -9.72 10.54 -27.69
C THR A 186 -10.43 9.20 -27.72
N VAL A 187 -11.17 8.90 -26.65
CA VAL A 187 -12.10 7.78 -26.53
C VAL A 187 -13.39 8.33 -25.95
N LYS A 188 -14.50 8.16 -26.66
CA LYS A 188 -15.81 8.63 -26.21
C LYS A 188 -16.49 7.58 -25.33
N VAL A 189 -16.97 8.00 -24.18
CA VAL A 189 -17.66 7.11 -23.23
C VAL A 189 -19.17 7.30 -23.34
N ASP A 190 -19.77 6.63 -24.32
CA ASP A 190 -21.23 6.46 -24.40
C ASP A 190 -21.68 5.19 -23.66
N ASP A 191 -20.92 4.10 -23.85
CA ASP A 191 -21.05 2.83 -23.14
C ASP A 191 -19.70 2.47 -22.51
N PRO A 192 -19.62 2.28 -21.18
CA PRO A 192 -18.36 1.97 -20.52
C PRO A 192 -17.69 0.71 -21.07
N GLU A 193 -18.48 -0.30 -21.47
CA GLU A 193 -17.92 -1.56 -21.93
C GLU A 193 -17.22 -1.44 -23.29
N ALA A 194 -17.86 -0.78 -24.25
CA ALA A 194 -17.31 -0.49 -25.56
C ALA A 194 -16.08 0.43 -25.47
N ALA A 195 -16.14 1.48 -24.65
CA ALA A 195 -15.04 2.41 -24.45
C ALA A 195 -13.79 1.70 -23.88
N LEU A 196 -13.98 0.77 -22.93
CA LEU A 196 -12.87 -0.02 -22.41
C LEU A 196 -12.23 -0.91 -23.46
N LYS A 197 -13.02 -1.54 -24.34
CA LYS A 197 -12.50 -2.37 -25.42
C LYS A 197 -11.69 -1.55 -26.45
N GLU A 198 -12.14 -0.34 -26.75
CA GLU A 198 -11.37 0.61 -27.56
C GLU A 198 -10.06 0.99 -26.87
N LEU A 199 -10.12 1.31 -25.57
CA LEU A 199 -8.94 1.65 -24.79
C LEU A 199 -7.94 0.49 -24.71
N GLU A 200 -8.39 -0.73 -24.46
CA GLU A 200 -7.58 -1.96 -24.49
C GLU A 200 -6.86 -2.14 -25.84
N THR A 201 -7.56 -1.84 -26.95
CA THR A 201 -6.98 -1.91 -28.31
C THR A 201 -5.85 -0.90 -28.49
N HIS A 202 -5.98 0.30 -27.92
CA HIS A 202 -4.94 1.32 -27.96
C HIS A 202 -3.76 1.04 -27.04
N LEU A 203 -4.01 0.46 -25.87
CA LEU A 203 -3.00 0.20 -24.85
C LEU A 203 -2.26 -1.13 -25.05
N GLY A 204 -2.90 -2.11 -25.69
CA GLY A 204 -2.35 -3.43 -25.95
C GLY A 204 -2.35 -4.38 -24.75
N PHE A 205 -3.19 -4.12 -23.75
CA PHE A 205 -3.36 -4.98 -22.56
C PHE A 205 -4.80 -4.91 -22.04
N PRO A 206 -5.31 -5.97 -21.37
CA PRO A 206 -6.66 -6.00 -20.82
C PRO A 206 -6.82 -5.04 -19.64
N LEU A 207 -7.98 -4.42 -19.52
CA LEU A 207 -8.36 -3.48 -18.46
C LEU A 207 -9.40 -4.05 -17.48
N ARG A 208 -9.78 -5.33 -17.65
CA ARG A 208 -10.71 -6.07 -16.79
C ARG A 208 -10.03 -7.27 -16.14
N GLY A 209 -10.56 -7.71 -14.99
CA GLY A 209 -10.05 -8.90 -14.29
C GLY A 209 -8.74 -8.64 -13.56
N PHE A 210 -8.49 -7.38 -13.24
CA PHE A 210 -7.27 -6.95 -12.59
C PHE A 210 -7.31 -7.26 -11.11
N VAL A 211 -6.25 -7.91 -10.64
CA VAL A 211 -6.03 -8.06 -9.20
C VAL A 211 -5.17 -6.90 -8.73
N PRO A 212 -5.60 -6.13 -7.71
CA PRO A 212 -4.81 -5.08 -7.12
C PRO A 212 -3.37 -5.50 -6.83
N TYR A 213 -2.45 -4.55 -7.02
CA TYR A 213 -1.01 -4.75 -6.81
C TYR A 213 -0.37 -5.73 -7.80
N THR A 214 -0.94 -5.96 -8.98
CA THR A 214 -0.29 -6.77 -10.03
C THR A 214 -0.04 -5.96 -11.30
N CYS A 215 0.98 -6.28 -12.08
CA CYS A 215 1.29 -5.68 -13.38
C CYS A 215 1.55 -6.79 -14.41
N SER A 216 1.73 -6.44 -15.68
CA SER A 216 2.28 -7.40 -16.65
C SER A 216 3.62 -7.96 -16.16
N VAL A 217 3.87 -9.22 -16.50
CA VAL A 217 5.15 -9.87 -16.19
C VAL A 217 6.27 -9.08 -16.86
N ARG A 218 7.26 -8.66 -16.06
CA ARG A 218 8.38 -7.84 -16.55
C ARG A 218 9.25 -8.64 -17.53
N PRO A 219 9.87 -7.97 -18.52
CA PRO A 219 10.83 -8.62 -19.42
C PRO A 219 11.96 -9.32 -18.67
N GLY A 220 12.31 -10.54 -19.06
CA GLY A 220 13.33 -11.38 -18.40
C GLY A 220 12.84 -12.11 -17.14
N MET A 221 11.56 -11.98 -16.80
CA MET A 221 10.91 -12.67 -15.68
C MET A 221 9.75 -13.56 -16.15
N GLU A 222 9.71 -13.90 -17.43
CA GLU A 222 8.68 -14.71 -18.06
C GLU A 222 8.62 -16.12 -17.48
N ILE A 223 7.39 -16.64 -17.38
CA ILE A 223 7.13 -17.99 -16.90
C ILE A 223 6.64 -18.83 -18.09
N PRO A 224 7.22 -20.01 -18.32
CA PRO A 224 6.74 -20.95 -19.33
C PRO A 224 5.30 -21.40 -19.03
N LYS A 225 4.31 -20.73 -19.65
CA LYS A 225 2.87 -20.94 -19.37
C LYS A 225 2.44 -22.39 -19.55
N ASP A 226 2.87 -23.04 -20.62
CA ASP A 226 2.49 -24.43 -20.92
C ASP A 226 2.99 -25.42 -19.87
N GLN A 227 4.19 -25.20 -19.34
CA GLN A 227 4.77 -26.06 -18.29
C GLN A 227 4.07 -25.84 -16.95
N LEU A 228 3.81 -24.56 -16.61
CA LEU A 228 3.04 -24.22 -15.41
C LEU A 228 1.61 -24.76 -15.49
N GLN A 229 0.95 -24.66 -16.65
CA GLN A 229 -0.39 -25.18 -16.85
C GLN A 229 -0.44 -26.69 -16.61
N LYS A 230 0.44 -27.48 -17.24
CA LYS A 230 0.53 -28.93 -17.01
C LYS A 230 0.79 -29.28 -15.55
N TYR A 231 1.64 -28.51 -14.87
CA TYR A 231 1.90 -28.69 -13.45
C TYR A 231 0.63 -28.47 -12.61
N LEU A 232 -0.12 -27.39 -12.87
CA LEU A 232 -1.35 -27.09 -12.15
C LEU A 232 -2.49 -28.08 -12.44
N GLU A 233 -2.59 -28.58 -13.68
CA GLU A 233 -3.53 -29.65 -14.04
C GLU A 233 -3.31 -30.89 -13.16
N ASN A 234 -2.04 -31.28 -12.97
CA ASN A 234 -1.69 -32.41 -12.10
C ASN A 234 -1.94 -32.13 -10.62
N VAL A 235 -1.59 -30.93 -10.13
CA VAL A 235 -1.72 -30.58 -8.71
C VAL A 235 -3.19 -30.43 -8.29
N LEU A 236 -4.02 -29.82 -9.14
CA LEU A 236 -5.41 -29.51 -8.81
C LEU A 236 -6.39 -30.57 -9.35
N GLY A 237 -5.95 -31.47 -10.24
CA GLY A 237 -6.82 -32.42 -10.92
C GLY A 237 -7.86 -31.76 -11.85
N ALA A 238 -7.64 -30.51 -12.24
CA ALA A 238 -8.56 -29.70 -13.02
C ALA A 238 -7.99 -29.39 -14.41
N HIS A 239 -8.84 -29.42 -15.44
CA HIS A 239 -8.47 -29.17 -16.84
C HIS A 239 -9.33 -28.05 -17.42
N PRO A 240 -9.08 -26.78 -17.04
CA PRO A 240 -9.86 -25.66 -17.54
C PRO A 240 -9.67 -25.49 -19.04
N THR A 241 -10.74 -25.08 -19.73
CA THR A 241 -10.73 -24.88 -21.20
C THR A 241 -10.10 -23.55 -21.64
N GLY A 242 -9.81 -22.64 -20.71
CA GLY A 242 -9.24 -21.31 -20.98
C GLY A 242 -7.73 -21.25 -20.75
N PRO A 243 -7.02 -20.31 -21.40
CA PRO A 243 -5.58 -20.14 -21.21
C PRO A 243 -5.25 -19.62 -19.82
N LEU A 244 -4.11 -20.04 -19.29
CA LEU A 244 -3.58 -19.56 -18.02
C LEU A 244 -3.17 -18.07 -18.12
N GLU A 245 -3.73 -17.23 -17.24
CA GLU A 245 -3.38 -15.81 -17.16
C GLU A 245 -2.32 -15.60 -16.07
N LEU A 246 -1.29 -14.81 -16.39
CA LEU A 246 -0.20 -14.49 -15.47
C LEU A 246 -0.03 -12.99 -15.34
N ARG A 247 0.08 -12.55 -14.09
CA ARG A 247 0.47 -11.20 -13.73
C ARG A 247 1.55 -11.26 -12.66
N GLN A 248 2.41 -10.25 -12.59
CA GLN A 248 3.45 -10.16 -11.56
C GLN A 248 2.99 -9.22 -10.45
N PHE A 249 3.25 -9.51 -9.18
CA PHE A 249 2.94 -8.56 -8.12
C PHE A 249 3.87 -7.33 -8.20
N ASP A 250 3.29 -6.14 -8.18
CA ASP A 250 3.93 -4.82 -8.12
C ASP A 250 4.45 -4.53 -6.70
N ARG A 251 5.32 -5.41 -6.22
CA ARG A 251 6.29 -5.08 -5.18
C ARG A 251 7.60 -4.79 -5.91
N ARG A 252 8.15 -3.61 -5.64
CA ARG A 252 9.35 -3.05 -6.28
C ARG A 252 10.41 -4.13 -6.56
N GLU A 253 10.85 -4.19 -7.82
CA GLU A 253 12.06 -4.80 -8.42
C GLU A 253 12.54 -6.22 -8.02
N SER A 254 12.14 -6.82 -6.90
CA SER A 254 12.73 -8.07 -6.40
C SER A 254 11.77 -9.23 -6.13
N THR A 255 10.45 -9.06 -6.26
CA THR A 255 9.51 -10.16 -6.01
C THR A 255 9.31 -11.03 -7.24
N ARG A 256 9.78 -12.28 -7.16
CA ARG A 256 9.40 -13.39 -8.05
C ARG A 256 8.08 -14.02 -7.59
N SER A 257 7.08 -13.17 -7.36
CA SER A 257 5.73 -13.55 -6.96
C SER A 257 4.77 -13.17 -8.09
N TYR A 258 3.99 -14.14 -8.53
CA TYR A 258 3.12 -14.03 -9.69
C TYR A 258 1.71 -14.43 -9.28
N LEU A 259 0.73 -13.64 -9.72
CA LEU A 259 -0.66 -14.08 -9.75
C LEU A 259 -0.83 -15.04 -10.92
N VAL A 260 -1.46 -16.17 -10.66
CA VAL A 260 -1.86 -17.15 -11.65
C VAL A 260 -3.37 -17.33 -11.59
N LYS A 261 -4.06 -17.07 -12.70
CA LYS A 261 -5.47 -17.43 -12.86
C LYS A 261 -5.55 -18.68 -13.72
N PHE A 262 -6.12 -19.72 -13.14
CA PHE A 262 -6.22 -21.05 -13.74
C PHE A 262 -7.66 -21.57 -13.59
N GLY A 263 -8.47 -21.40 -14.64
CA GLY A 263 -9.93 -21.56 -14.54
C GLY A 263 -10.51 -20.58 -13.51
N ASP A 264 -11.26 -21.11 -12.55
CA ASP A 264 -11.84 -20.34 -11.44
C ASP A 264 -10.86 -20.16 -10.26
N HIS A 265 -9.67 -20.74 -10.33
CA HIS A 265 -8.67 -20.63 -9.26
C HIS A 265 -7.80 -19.37 -9.42
N LEU A 266 -7.73 -18.57 -8.36
CA LEU A 266 -6.78 -17.47 -8.20
C LEU A 266 -5.67 -17.90 -7.24
N LEU A 267 -4.45 -18.02 -7.78
CA LEU A 267 -3.31 -18.57 -7.11
C LEU A 267 -2.15 -17.57 -7.08
N VAL A 268 -1.22 -17.77 -6.16
CA VAL A 268 0.06 -17.07 -6.11
C VAL A 268 1.18 -18.09 -6.30
N LEU A 269 1.98 -17.90 -7.34
CA LEU A 269 3.22 -18.61 -7.59
C LEU A 269 4.37 -17.82 -6.99
N LYS A 270 5.19 -18.44 -6.15
CA LYS A 270 6.43 -17.85 -5.64
C LYS A 270 7.63 -18.68 -6.08
N LYS A 271 8.55 -18.06 -6.82
CA LYS A 271 9.78 -18.69 -7.31
C LYS A 271 10.99 -18.28 -6.50
N GLU A 272 11.96 -19.17 -6.43
CA GLU A 272 13.28 -18.91 -5.84
C GLU A 272 14.01 -17.83 -6.65
N LYS A 273 14.73 -16.94 -5.95
CA LYS A 273 15.52 -15.88 -6.59
C LYS A 273 16.87 -16.44 -7.04
N GLU A 274 17.25 -16.12 -8.28
CA GLU A 274 18.53 -16.55 -8.86
C GLU A 274 19.35 -15.32 -9.32
N PRO A 275 20.63 -15.24 -8.94
CA PRO A 275 21.29 -16.08 -7.93
C PRO A 275 20.70 -15.83 -6.52
N PRO A 276 20.87 -16.77 -5.58
CA PRO A 276 20.44 -16.58 -4.19
C PRO A 276 21.03 -15.29 -3.61
N GLU A 277 20.22 -14.47 -2.93
CA GLU A 277 20.67 -13.17 -2.37
C GLU A 277 21.81 -13.30 -1.35
N SER A 278 21.94 -14.48 -0.73
CA SER A 278 23.10 -14.91 0.06
C SER A 278 22.97 -16.42 0.32
N PRO A 279 24.07 -17.15 0.54
CA PRO A 279 24.01 -18.49 1.08
C PRO A 279 23.42 -18.43 2.49
N SER A 280 22.13 -18.76 2.63
CA SER A 280 21.53 -18.95 3.96
C SER A 280 22.02 -20.28 4.52
N PRO A 281 22.53 -20.33 5.75
CA PRO A 281 22.89 -21.59 6.41
C PRO A 281 21.67 -22.53 6.58
N SER A 282 20.45 -22.03 6.40
CA SER A 282 19.19 -22.77 6.54
C SER A 282 18.63 -23.36 5.23
N GLY A 283 19.40 -23.38 4.13
CA GLY A 283 18.99 -23.95 2.84
C GLY A 283 18.18 -22.99 1.93
N PRO A 284 17.66 -23.49 0.78
CA PRO A 284 16.90 -22.68 -0.19
C PRO A 284 15.65 -22.06 0.45
N ALA A 285 15.35 -20.80 0.11
CA ALA A 285 14.34 -20.01 0.82
C ALA A 285 12.91 -20.51 0.56
N VAL A 286 12.63 -21.00 -0.65
CA VAL A 286 11.28 -21.40 -1.08
C VAL A 286 10.79 -22.68 -0.38
N PRO A 287 11.52 -23.82 -0.37
CA PRO A 287 11.11 -25.01 0.37
C PRO A 287 10.94 -24.76 1.88
N ARG A 288 11.85 -23.97 2.47
CA ARG A 288 11.77 -23.61 3.90
C ARG A 288 10.51 -22.81 4.20
N GLU A 289 10.21 -21.80 3.39
CA GLU A 289 9.01 -20.98 3.55
C GLU A 289 7.73 -21.81 3.33
N TYR A 290 7.70 -22.72 2.34
CA TYR A 290 6.57 -23.62 2.13
C TYR A 290 6.28 -24.49 3.36
N ARG A 291 7.31 -25.13 3.93
CA ARG A 291 7.16 -25.96 5.14
C ARG A 291 6.65 -25.14 6.33
N LEU A 292 7.19 -23.94 6.51
CA LEU A 292 6.77 -23.02 7.56
C LEU A 292 5.31 -22.59 7.40
N LEU A 293 4.90 -22.16 6.20
CA LEU A 293 3.52 -21.76 5.93
C LEU A 293 2.54 -22.91 6.15
N LYS A 294 2.91 -24.13 5.73
CA LYS A 294 2.10 -25.32 5.97
C LYS A 294 1.90 -25.59 7.46
N ALA A 295 2.98 -25.64 8.23
CA ALA A 295 2.93 -25.87 9.68
C ALA A 295 2.15 -24.77 10.41
N LEU A 296 2.30 -23.51 10.00
CA LEU A 296 1.56 -22.39 10.59
C LEU A 296 0.08 -22.45 10.31
N SER A 297 -0.32 -22.82 9.09
CA SER A 297 -1.71 -23.02 8.72
C SER A 297 -2.36 -24.13 9.57
N GLU A 298 -1.66 -25.26 9.73
CA GLU A 298 -2.10 -26.38 10.57
C GLU A 298 -2.17 -26.01 12.06
N ALA A 299 -1.26 -25.15 12.53
CA ALA A 299 -1.28 -24.59 13.89
C ALA A 299 -2.33 -23.47 14.08
N GLY A 300 -3.11 -23.15 13.03
CA GLY A 300 -4.17 -22.16 13.08
C GLY A 300 -3.68 -20.71 13.06
N VAL A 301 -2.45 -20.42 12.65
CA VAL A 301 -2.04 -19.04 12.35
C VAL A 301 -2.60 -18.65 10.98
N PRO A 302 -3.22 -17.46 10.83
CA PRO A 302 -3.75 -17.03 9.54
C PRO A 302 -2.59 -16.75 8.58
N VAL A 303 -2.29 -17.70 7.70
CA VAL A 303 -1.32 -17.61 6.61
C VAL A 303 -1.96 -18.13 5.33
N PRO A 304 -1.45 -17.78 4.13
CA PRO A 304 -1.99 -18.32 2.89
C PRO A 304 -1.89 -19.84 2.84
N THR A 305 -2.95 -20.51 2.38
CA THR A 305 -2.96 -21.96 2.17
C THR A 305 -1.97 -22.31 1.05
N VAL A 306 -0.89 -23.00 1.40
CA VAL A 306 0.04 -23.55 0.41
C VAL A 306 -0.53 -24.83 -0.19
N LEU A 307 -0.42 -24.98 -1.51
CA LEU A 307 -1.03 -26.10 -2.25
C LEU A 307 0.01 -27.14 -2.67
N ALA A 308 1.11 -26.69 -3.27
CA ALA A 308 2.16 -27.58 -3.76
C ALA A 308 3.52 -26.89 -3.83
N LEU A 309 4.57 -27.68 -3.59
CA LEU A 309 5.98 -27.32 -3.76
C LEU A 309 6.55 -28.11 -4.94
N CYS A 310 7.25 -27.44 -5.84
CA CYS A 310 8.07 -28.06 -6.89
C CYS A 310 9.54 -27.71 -6.63
N GLU A 311 10.34 -28.72 -6.28
CA GLU A 311 11.79 -28.58 -6.11
C GLU A 311 12.56 -28.84 -7.42
N ASP A 312 11.88 -29.38 -8.44
CA ASP A 312 12.49 -29.65 -9.74
C ASP A 312 12.60 -28.37 -10.59
N SER A 313 13.82 -27.83 -10.64
CA SER A 313 14.17 -26.67 -11.48
C SER A 313 13.93 -26.88 -12.96
N SER A 314 13.80 -28.12 -13.46
CA SER A 314 13.52 -28.37 -14.88
C SER A 314 12.16 -27.81 -15.33
N THR A 315 11.20 -27.65 -14.41
CA THR A 315 9.84 -27.23 -14.73
C THR A 315 9.72 -25.73 -14.99
N LEU A 316 10.35 -24.87 -14.19
CA LEU A 316 10.27 -23.40 -14.38
C LEU A 316 11.63 -22.70 -14.26
N GLY A 317 12.73 -23.43 -14.37
CA GLY A 317 14.09 -22.92 -14.20
C GLY A 317 14.57 -22.80 -12.75
N SER A 318 13.68 -22.81 -11.76
CA SER A 318 14.02 -22.71 -10.34
C SER A 318 12.91 -23.30 -9.46
N PRO A 319 13.20 -23.73 -8.21
CA PRO A 319 12.18 -24.20 -7.27
C PRO A 319 11.10 -23.15 -7.03
N PHE A 320 9.87 -23.61 -6.82
CA PHE A 320 8.73 -22.74 -6.60
C PHE A 320 7.64 -23.44 -5.78
N TYR A 321 6.78 -22.66 -5.14
CA TYR A 321 5.52 -23.17 -4.60
C TYR A 321 4.33 -22.36 -5.10
N VAL A 322 3.16 -22.97 -5.02
CA VAL A 322 1.87 -22.36 -5.33
C VAL A 322 1.03 -22.32 -4.07
N MET A 323 0.35 -21.20 -3.84
CA MET A 323 -0.58 -21.00 -2.72
C MET A 323 -1.86 -20.32 -3.21
N GLU A 324 -2.91 -20.38 -2.41
CA GLU A 324 -4.15 -19.64 -2.68
C GLU A 324 -3.92 -18.12 -2.56
N LEU A 325 -4.60 -17.34 -3.40
CA LEU A 325 -4.68 -15.89 -3.21
C LEU A 325 -5.67 -15.58 -2.08
N CYS A 326 -5.20 -14.94 -1.01
CA CYS A 326 -6.10 -14.43 0.04
C CYS A 326 -6.81 -13.15 -0.43
N PRO A 327 -8.15 -13.13 -0.57
CA PRO A 327 -8.89 -11.99 -1.10
C PRO A 327 -9.11 -10.91 -0.01
N GLY A 328 -8.07 -10.14 0.29
CA GLY A 328 -8.12 -9.08 1.30
C GLY A 328 -7.35 -7.82 0.93
N ARG A 329 -7.23 -6.91 1.89
CA ARG A 329 -6.61 -5.59 1.73
C ARG A 329 -5.29 -5.50 2.49
N VAL A 330 -4.26 -4.96 1.84
CA VAL A 330 -2.97 -4.67 2.48
C VAL A 330 -2.84 -3.17 2.73
N HIS A 331 -2.61 -2.78 3.98
CA HIS A 331 -2.46 -1.38 4.35
C HIS A 331 -0.99 -0.94 4.35
N ARG A 332 -0.55 -0.31 3.25
CA ARG A 332 0.81 0.26 3.12
C ARG A 332 1.06 1.48 4.01
N ASN A 333 0.01 2.20 4.37
CA ASN A 333 0.09 3.37 5.24
C ASN A 333 -0.43 3.01 6.63
N VAL A 334 0.45 3.09 7.62
CA VAL A 334 0.15 2.80 9.03
C VAL A 334 -0.86 3.77 9.63
N SER A 335 -1.10 4.95 9.04
CA SER A 335 -2.17 5.83 9.50
C SER A 335 -3.59 5.39 9.11
N LEU A 336 -3.72 4.29 8.34
CA LEU A 336 -4.98 3.70 7.88
C LEU A 336 -5.98 4.75 7.35
N PRO A 337 -5.60 5.60 6.38
CA PRO A 337 -6.42 6.75 5.95
C PRO A 337 -7.75 6.35 5.31
N ALA A 338 -7.86 5.13 4.80
CA ALA A 338 -9.10 4.59 4.23
C ALA A 338 -10.15 4.22 5.29
N LEU A 339 -9.75 4.14 6.56
CA LEU A 339 -10.64 3.81 7.67
C LEU A 339 -11.01 5.09 8.45
N PRO A 340 -12.26 5.21 8.92
CA PRO A 340 -12.65 6.22 9.89
C PRO A 340 -11.80 6.11 11.18
N PRO A 341 -11.40 7.24 11.81
CA PRO A 341 -10.58 7.23 13.03
C PRO A 341 -11.09 6.26 14.12
N ARG A 342 -12.39 6.28 14.39
CA ARG A 342 -13.05 5.42 15.40
C ARG A 342 -12.87 3.91 15.19
N GLN A 343 -12.50 3.47 13.98
CA GLN A 343 -12.31 2.06 13.65
C GLN A 343 -10.85 1.62 13.78
N ARG A 344 -9.88 2.53 13.65
CA ARG A 344 -8.46 2.17 13.47
C ARG A 344 -7.88 1.38 14.65
N GLN A 345 -8.30 1.69 15.87
CA GLN A 345 -7.89 0.94 17.06
C GLN A 345 -8.21 -0.56 16.96
N ALA A 346 -9.34 -0.94 16.34
CA ALA A 346 -9.70 -2.35 16.17
C ALA A 346 -8.76 -3.08 15.20
N TRP A 347 -8.26 -2.41 14.15
CA TRP A 347 -7.27 -2.99 13.23
C TRP A 347 -5.92 -3.20 13.91
N TYR A 348 -5.49 -2.26 14.75
CA TYR A 348 -4.29 -2.42 15.55
C TYR A 348 -4.43 -3.53 16.60
N ARG A 349 -5.61 -3.71 17.20
CA ARG A 349 -5.90 -4.85 18.08
C ARG A 349 -5.85 -6.18 17.33
N ALA A 350 -6.38 -6.25 16.11
CA ALA A 350 -6.29 -7.45 15.28
C ALA A 350 -4.82 -7.78 14.91
N MET A 351 -4.03 -6.74 14.64
CA MET A 351 -2.59 -6.85 14.39
C MET A 351 -1.82 -7.38 15.62
N SER A 352 -2.06 -6.85 16.82
CA SER A 352 -1.39 -7.36 18.03
C SER A 352 -1.87 -8.79 18.39
N HIS A 353 -3.14 -9.09 18.16
CA HIS A 353 -3.69 -10.43 18.38
C HIS A 353 -3.04 -11.48 17.47
N VAL A 354 -2.89 -11.20 16.17
CA VAL A 354 -2.24 -12.17 15.27
C VAL A 354 -0.76 -12.34 15.61
N LEU A 355 -0.05 -11.28 16.03
CA LEU A 355 1.33 -11.39 16.50
C LEU A 355 1.44 -12.31 17.72
N ALA A 356 0.54 -12.15 18.69
CA ALA A 356 0.46 -13.03 19.86
C ALA A 356 0.16 -14.48 19.46
N ARG A 357 -0.71 -14.72 18.47
CA ARG A 357 -0.98 -16.08 17.95
C ARG A 357 0.28 -16.72 17.36
N ILE A 358 1.08 -15.98 16.58
CA ILE A 358 2.36 -16.47 16.05
C ILE A 358 3.28 -16.89 17.20
N HIS A 359 3.44 -16.04 18.21
CA HIS A 359 4.33 -16.28 19.35
C HIS A 359 3.80 -17.34 20.32
N SER A 360 2.54 -17.78 20.16
CA SER A 360 1.90 -18.83 20.96
C SER A 360 1.90 -20.20 20.28
N VAL A 361 2.45 -20.32 19.06
CA VAL A 361 2.57 -21.60 18.35
C VAL A 361 3.42 -22.56 19.18
N GLU A 362 2.88 -23.76 19.44
CA GLU A 362 3.63 -24.83 20.09
C GLU A 362 4.61 -25.47 19.10
N LEU A 363 5.89 -25.11 19.22
CA LEU A 363 6.94 -25.50 18.26
C LEU A 363 7.07 -27.01 18.06
N GLY A 364 6.86 -27.80 19.12
CA GLY A 364 6.91 -29.27 19.05
C GLY A 364 5.77 -29.86 18.25
N ALA A 365 4.54 -29.48 18.57
CA ALA A 365 3.35 -29.93 17.84
C ALA A 365 3.36 -29.48 16.37
N ALA A 366 3.90 -28.29 16.08
CA ALA A 366 4.01 -27.76 14.73
C ALA A 366 5.23 -28.30 13.95
N GLY A 367 6.12 -29.09 14.57
CA GLY A 367 7.32 -29.62 13.93
C GLY A 367 8.32 -28.53 13.50
N LEU A 368 8.38 -27.41 14.22
CA LEU A 368 9.21 -26.23 13.90
C LEU A 368 10.45 -26.08 14.79
N GLN A 369 10.80 -27.12 15.55
CA GLN A 369 11.93 -27.09 16.48
C GLN A 369 13.31 -27.01 15.79
N ASP A 370 13.38 -27.38 14.51
CA ASP A 370 14.59 -27.41 13.70
C ASP A 370 14.89 -26.07 13.00
N LEU A 371 14.05 -25.04 13.19
CA LEU A 371 14.21 -23.73 12.53
C LEU A 371 15.40 -22.88 13.03
N GLY A 372 16.09 -23.28 14.10
CA GLY A 372 17.25 -22.58 14.62
C GLY A 372 17.94 -23.31 15.76
N GLU A 373 19.14 -22.86 16.12
CA GLU A 373 19.86 -23.36 17.30
C GLU A 373 19.16 -22.88 18.59
N ASN A 374 19.17 -23.73 19.62
CA ASN A 374 18.49 -23.46 20.89
C ASN A 374 19.26 -22.43 21.73
N GLY A 375 18.64 -21.27 21.99
CA GLY A 375 19.14 -20.27 22.95
C GLY A 375 19.99 -19.15 22.33
N ASN A 376 20.16 -18.05 23.07
CA ASN A 376 21.00 -16.89 22.71
C ASN A 376 20.66 -16.17 21.39
N TYR A 377 19.39 -16.21 20.96
CA TYR A 377 18.93 -15.56 19.72
C TYR A 377 19.36 -14.08 19.61
N ILE A 378 19.15 -13.30 20.67
CA ILE A 378 19.49 -11.87 20.67
C ILE A 378 21.00 -11.66 20.47
N GLN A 379 21.83 -12.43 21.17
CA GLN A 379 23.29 -12.35 21.02
C GLN A 379 23.72 -12.70 19.60
N TRP A 380 23.26 -13.83 19.08
CA TRP A 380 23.59 -14.28 17.72
C TRP A 380 23.18 -13.25 16.66
N GLN A 381 22.00 -12.64 16.82
CA GLN A 381 21.55 -11.59 15.93
C GLN A 381 22.43 -10.34 16.05
N VAL A 382 22.77 -9.87 17.26
CA VAL A 382 23.64 -8.70 17.43
C VAL A 382 25.00 -8.92 16.75
N GLU A 383 25.59 -10.10 16.91
CA GLU A 383 26.84 -10.47 16.22
C GLU A 383 26.67 -10.50 14.69
N THR A 384 25.59 -11.11 14.21
CA THR A 384 25.29 -11.23 12.77
C THR A 384 25.07 -9.86 12.13
N TRP A 385 24.23 -9.01 12.72
CA TRP A 385 23.96 -7.67 12.20
C TRP A 385 25.17 -6.74 12.32
N THR A 386 26.04 -6.93 13.32
CA THR A 386 27.33 -6.23 13.40
C THR A 386 28.24 -6.63 12.23
N LYS A 387 28.38 -7.92 11.93
CA LYS A 387 29.15 -8.39 10.77
C LYS A 387 28.57 -7.85 9.46
N GLN A 388 27.24 -7.84 9.32
CA GLN A 388 26.57 -7.29 8.14
C GLN A 388 26.80 -5.79 8.00
N TYR A 389 26.73 -5.02 9.08
CA TYR A 389 27.04 -3.59 9.08
C TYR A 389 28.43 -3.31 8.52
N ARG A 390 29.45 -4.03 9.01
CA ARG A 390 30.84 -3.92 8.52
C ARG A 390 30.96 -4.27 7.04
N ALA A 391 30.23 -5.27 6.56
CA ALA A 391 30.26 -5.68 5.16
C ALA A 391 29.61 -4.64 4.22
N VAL A 392 28.62 -3.90 4.72
CA VAL A 392 27.88 -2.91 3.92
C VAL A 392 28.30 -1.46 4.21
N GLU A 393 29.40 -1.27 4.93
CA GLU A 393 29.83 0.04 5.40
C GLU A 393 30.18 0.99 4.26
N THR A 394 29.44 2.10 4.14
CA THR A 394 29.72 3.16 3.15
C THR A 394 30.45 4.35 3.75
N HIS A 395 30.20 4.63 5.02
CA HIS A 395 30.84 5.65 5.85
C HIS A 395 30.59 5.29 7.32
N VAL A 396 31.38 5.87 8.23
CA VAL A 396 31.26 5.61 9.67
C VAL A 396 30.09 6.41 10.23
N ILE A 397 29.16 5.72 10.90
CA ILE A 397 28.07 6.34 11.65
C ILE A 397 28.38 6.28 13.16
N PRO A 398 28.66 7.40 13.84
CA PRO A 398 29.06 7.39 15.26
C PRO A 398 28.06 6.70 16.20
N ALA A 399 26.75 6.84 15.96
CA ALA A 399 25.73 6.11 16.72
C ALA A 399 25.83 4.59 16.55
N MET A 400 26.13 4.09 15.35
CA MET A 400 26.33 2.66 15.11
C MET A 400 27.53 2.13 15.87
N GLU A 401 28.65 2.86 15.91
CA GLU A 401 29.83 2.47 16.68
C GLU A 401 29.52 2.35 18.17
N ARG A 402 28.76 3.30 18.73
CA ARG A 402 28.31 3.26 20.12
C ARG A 402 27.37 2.07 20.37
N LEU A 403 26.45 1.80 19.46
CA LEU A 403 25.51 0.66 19.57
C LEU A 403 26.24 -0.70 19.49
N ILE A 404 27.23 -0.83 18.62
CA ILE A 404 28.05 -2.06 18.48
C ILE A 404 28.77 -2.39 19.79
N GLN A 405 29.20 -1.37 20.54
CA GLN A 405 29.80 -1.55 21.86
C GLN A 405 28.76 -1.77 22.97
N TRP A 406 27.61 -1.10 22.88
CA TRP A 406 26.59 -1.09 23.93
C TRP A 406 25.73 -2.36 23.94
N LEU A 407 25.27 -2.82 22.79
CA LEU A 407 24.34 -3.96 22.68
C LEU A 407 24.85 -5.24 23.37
N PRO A 408 26.13 -5.66 23.20
CA PRO A 408 26.65 -6.86 23.86
C PRO A 408 26.67 -6.79 25.39
N LEU A 409 26.62 -5.59 25.97
CA LEU A 409 26.71 -5.36 27.41
C LEU A 409 25.33 -5.28 28.10
N HIS A 410 24.24 -5.29 27.34
CA HIS A 410 22.88 -5.00 27.84
C HIS A 410 21.85 -6.05 27.40
N PHE A 411 22.29 -7.27 27.11
CA PHE A 411 21.36 -8.34 26.74
C PHE A 411 20.29 -8.58 27.82
N PRO A 412 19.06 -8.95 27.43
CA PRO A 412 18.04 -9.39 28.38
C PRO A 412 18.52 -10.60 29.20
N GLU A 413 18.23 -10.59 30.51
CA GLU A 413 18.61 -11.68 31.42
C GLU A 413 17.92 -13.01 31.08
N SER A 414 16.68 -12.93 30.59
CA SER A 414 15.88 -14.08 30.17
C SER A 414 15.34 -13.89 28.77
N GLN A 415 15.36 -14.94 27.96
CA GLN A 415 14.76 -14.97 26.63
C GLN A 415 13.77 -16.13 26.55
N LYS A 416 12.58 -15.88 26.01
CA LYS A 416 11.62 -16.93 25.68
C LYS A 416 11.86 -17.39 24.25
N MET A 417 11.97 -18.69 24.02
CA MET A 417 12.09 -19.23 22.67
C MET A 417 10.70 -19.39 22.04
N THR A 418 10.40 -18.57 21.03
CA THR A 418 9.14 -18.62 20.26
C THR A 418 9.44 -18.56 18.77
N LEU A 419 8.46 -18.86 17.92
CA LEU A 419 8.57 -18.52 16.51
C LEU A 419 8.49 -16.99 16.38
N VAL A 420 9.51 -16.36 15.80
CA VAL A 420 9.49 -14.94 15.43
C VAL A 420 9.36 -14.82 13.91
N HIS A 421 8.55 -13.87 13.47
CA HIS A 421 8.36 -13.54 12.06
C HIS A 421 9.57 -12.76 11.49
N GLY A 422 10.22 -11.91 12.29
CA GLY A 422 11.48 -11.22 11.98
C GLY A 422 11.34 -9.91 11.19
N ASP A 423 10.23 -9.71 10.47
CA ASP A 423 9.83 -8.45 9.83
C ASP A 423 8.31 -8.21 9.91
N PHE A 424 7.73 -8.33 11.10
CA PHE A 424 6.29 -8.15 11.31
C PHE A 424 5.88 -6.68 11.25
N ARG A 425 4.94 -6.35 10.35
CA ARG A 425 4.52 -4.96 10.05
C ARG A 425 3.18 -4.91 9.34
N MET A 426 2.50 -3.75 9.41
CA MET A 426 1.14 -3.55 8.87
C MET A 426 0.99 -3.94 7.39
N ASP A 427 1.97 -3.64 6.54
CA ASP A 427 1.95 -3.95 5.10
C ASP A 427 2.33 -5.40 4.76
N HIS A 428 2.54 -6.23 5.78
CA HIS A 428 2.66 -7.68 5.67
C HIS A 428 1.38 -8.41 6.10
N LEU A 429 0.32 -7.67 6.44
CA LEU A 429 -0.96 -8.24 6.84
C LEU A 429 -1.99 -8.04 5.74
N VAL A 430 -2.68 -9.11 5.40
CA VAL A 430 -3.88 -9.10 4.56
C VAL A 430 -5.08 -9.05 5.49
N PHE A 431 -5.76 -7.91 5.52
CA PHE A 431 -6.98 -7.73 6.31
C PHE A 431 -8.21 -8.12 5.51
N HIS A 432 -9.25 -8.55 6.21
CA HIS A 432 -10.58 -8.63 5.64
C HIS A 432 -11.00 -7.24 5.12
N PRO A 433 -11.64 -7.13 3.94
CA PRO A 433 -11.98 -5.84 3.33
C PRO A 433 -12.74 -4.89 4.26
N ASP A 434 -13.69 -5.43 5.03
CA ASP A 434 -14.64 -4.64 5.84
C ASP A 434 -14.62 -4.94 7.34
N ARG A 435 -13.70 -5.81 7.81
CA ARG A 435 -13.66 -6.26 9.21
C ARG A 435 -12.23 -6.13 9.77
N PRO A 436 -12.07 -5.83 11.07
CA PRO A 436 -10.77 -5.80 11.75
C PRO A 436 -10.25 -7.22 12.00
N GLU A 437 -9.97 -7.95 10.93
CA GLU A 437 -9.55 -9.35 10.97
C GLU A 437 -8.38 -9.54 10.02
N VAL A 438 -7.31 -10.20 10.48
CA VAL A 438 -6.16 -10.56 9.65
C VAL A 438 -6.44 -11.93 9.02
N LEU A 439 -6.61 -11.95 7.71
CA LEU A 439 -6.82 -13.16 6.92
C LEU A 439 -5.51 -13.91 6.64
N ALA A 440 -4.41 -13.18 6.47
CA ALA A 440 -3.11 -13.77 6.23
C ALA A 440 -1.94 -12.88 6.68
N VAL A 441 -0.90 -13.50 7.22
CA VAL A 441 0.41 -12.90 7.49
C VAL A 441 1.38 -13.31 6.37
N LEU A 442 2.02 -12.33 5.75
CA LEU A 442 2.95 -12.49 4.63
C LEU A 442 4.39 -12.15 5.06
N GLY A 443 5.39 -12.57 4.29
CA GLY A 443 6.76 -12.06 4.46
C GLY A 443 7.66 -12.84 5.42
N TRP A 444 7.48 -14.16 5.47
CA TRP A 444 8.15 -15.10 6.38
C TRP A 444 9.63 -15.40 6.09
N LYS A 445 10.27 -14.65 5.20
CA LYS A 445 11.66 -14.90 4.78
C LYS A 445 12.69 -14.76 5.91
N PHE A 446 12.36 -14.02 6.97
CA PHE A 446 13.23 -13.78 8.12
C PHE A 446 12.80 -14.55 9.37
N ALA A 447 11.90 -15.52 9.22
CA ALA A 447 11.40 -16.29 10.34
C ALA A 447 12.52 -17.10 11.00
N ALA A 448 12.49 -17.15 12.33
CA ALA A 448 13.47 -17.84 13.16
C ALA A 448 12.85 -18.24 14.50
N LEU A 449 13.59 -19.01 15.30
CA LEU A 449 13.28 -19.17 16.72
C LEU A 449 13.99 -18.07 17.49
N GLY A 450 13.23 -17.27 18.26
CA GLY A 450 13.75 -16.09 18.93
C GLY A 450 12.87 -15.56 20.04
N ASP A 451 13.34 -14.47 20.65
CA ASP A 451 12.61 -13.73 21.67
C ASP A 451 11.46 -12.94 21.03
N PRO A 452 10.20 -13.17 21.45
CA PRO A 452 9.03 -12.53 20.84
C PRO A 452 9.02 -10.99 20.97
N PHE A 453 9.69 -10.43 21.97
CA PHE A 453 9.74 -8.97 22.14
C PHE A 453 10.58 -8.28 21.04
N SER A 454 11.47 -9.01 20.37
CA SER A 454 12.18 -8.49 19.20
C SER A 454 11.24 -8.17 18.03
N ASP A 455 10.20 -8.98 17.85
CA ASP A 455 9.17 -8.78 16.83
C ASP A 455 8.19 -7.68 17.22
N LEU A 456 7.80 -7.62 18.50
CA LEU A 456 6.97 -6.52 19.01
C LEU A 456 7.69 -5.17 18.83
N ALA A 457 8.98 -5.09 19.18
CA ALA A 457 9.76 -3.87 19.00
C ALA A 457 9.89 -3.48 17.52
N ASN A 458 10.12 -4.46 16.63
CA ASN A 458 10.14 -4.22 15.18
C ASN A 458 8.79 -3.66 14.68
N SER A 459 7.67 -4.18 15.20
CA SER A 459 6.33 -3.67 14.91
C SER A 459 6.12 -2.22 15.41
N CYS A 460 6.66 -1.89 16.58
CA CYS A 460 6.53 -0.56 17.20
C CYS A 460 7.40 0.52 16.54
N MET A 461 8.38 0.16 15.71
CA MET A 461 9.23 1.16 15.04
C MET A 461 8.43 2.20 14.25
N ALA A 462 7.29 1.83 13.67
CA ALA A 462 6.45 2.74 12.89
C ALA A 462 6.03 4.00 13.68
N TYR A 463 5.88 3.91 15.01
CA TYR A 463 5.49 5.06 15.85
C TYR A 463 6.56 6.16 15.92
N PHE A 464 7.84 5.81 15.70
CA PHE A 464 8.97 6.73 15.85
C PHE A 464 9.58 7.16 14.51
N LEU A 465 9.15 6.55 13.40
CA LEU A 465 9.59 6.94 12.06
C LEU A 465 8.72 8.07 11.47
N PRO A 466 9.28 8.96 10.63
CA PRO A 466 8.51 10.00 9.94
C PRO A 466 7.41 9.43 9.01
N PRO A 467 6.28 10.14 8.80
CA PRO A 467 5.20 9.69 7.90
C PRO A 467 5.61 9.47 6.44
N HIS A 468 6.62 10.21 5.99
CA HIS A 468 7.14 10.15 4.63
C HIS A 468 8.51 9.46 4.54
N PHE A 469 8.89 8.68 5.56
CA PHE A 469 10.17 7.98 5.57
C PHE A 469 10.26 6.95 4.44
N SER A 470 11.39 6.99 3.70
CA SER A 470 11.58 6.33 2.41
C SER A 470 11.37 4.81 2.46
N ALA A 471 11.80 4.17 3.55
CA ALA A 471 11.81 2.72 3.71
C ALA A 471 10.50 2.15 4.28
N ARG A 472 9.87 2.86 5.22
CA ARG A 472 8.64 2.47 5.91
C ARG A 472 7.93 3.74 6.36
N ARG A 473 6.65 3.91 6.01
CA ARG A 473 5.84 5.05 6.51
C ARG A 473 5.64 4.92 8.01
N GLY A 474 5.89 5.98 8.77
CA GLY A 474 5.68 6.01 10.20
C GLY A 474 4.60 6.98 10.68
N LEU A 475 4.58 7.25 11.99
CA LEU A 475 3.60 8.07 12.71
C LEU A 475 4.25 9.13 13.61
N ARG A 476 5.56 9.36 13.50
CA ARG A 476 6.27 10.32 14.35
C ARG A 476 5.64 11.70 14.20
N LYS A 477 5.28 12.32 15.33
CA LYS A 477 4.61 13.65 15.42
C LYS A 477 3.18 13.69 14.85
N CYS A 478 2.57 12.55 14.54
CA CYS A 478 1.13 12.53 14.24
C CYS A 478 0.31 12.63 15.54
N ASP A 479 -0.85 13.29 15.47
CA ASP A 479 -1.84 13.26 16.54
C ASP A 479 -2.57 11.91 16.54
N LEU A 480 -2.06 10.95 17.32
CA LEU A 480 -2.60 9.59 17.38
C LEU A 480 -4.05 9.56 17.91
N GLY A 481 -4.38 10.47 18.85
CA GLY A 481 -5.72 10.59 19.41
C GLY A 481 -6.75 11.03 18.36
N GLN A 482 -6.43 12.08 17.59
CA GLN A 482 -7.27 12.51 16.47
C GLN A 482 -7.37 11.44 15.38
N LEU A 483 -6.30 10.69 15.14
CA LEU A 483 -6.30 9.60 14.19
C LEU A 483 -7.04 8.35 14.71
N GLY A 484 -7.33 8.22 16.00
CA GLY A 484 -7.91 7.01 16.59
C GLY A 484 -6.98 5.80 16.55
N ILE A 485 -5.67 6.05 16.56
CA ILE A 485 -4.60 5.03 16.54
C ILE A 485 -4.05 4.91 17.97
N PRO A 486 -3.82 3.69 18.50
CA PRO A 486 -3.24 3.53 19.83
C PRO A 486 -1.80 4.07 19.89
N THR A 487 -1.33 4.45 21.06
CA THR A 487 0.09 4.74 21.27
C THR A 487 0.94 3.46 21.15
N ALA A 488 2.26 3.62 21.06
CA ALA A 488 3.17 2.47 21.08
C ALA A 488 3.01 1.65 22.37
N GLU A 489 2.82 2.32 23.50
CA GLU A 489 2.59 1.73 24.82
C GLU A 489 1.26 0.97 24.86
N GLU A 490 0.17 1.59 24.41
CA GLU A 490 -1.15 0.95 24.34
C GLU A 490 -1.13 -0.29 23.41
N TYR A 491 -0.47 -0.19 22.26
CA TYR A 491 -0.33 -1.32 21.34
C TYR A 491 0.50 -2.47 21.96
N SER A 492 1.62 -2.15 22.61
CA SER A 492 2.42 -3.13 23.36
C SER A 492 1.61 -3.78 24.48
N GLN A 493 0.81 -3.01 25.22
CA GLN A 493 -0.09 -3.53 26.25
C GLN A 493 -1.16 -4.47 25.68
N MET A 494 -1.74 -4.16 24.52
CA MET A 494 -2.68 -5.07 23.85
C MET A 494 -2.02 -6.42 23.55
N TYR A 495 -0.81 -6.40 22.99
CA TYR A 495 -0.04 -7.63 22.73
C TYR A 495 0.27 -8.41 24.02
N CYS A 496 0.78 -7.72 25.04
CA CYS A 496 1.08 -8.30 26.36
C CYS A 496 -0.15 -8.95 26.99
N GLY A 497 -1.32 -8.29 26.91
CA GLY A 497 -2.59 -8.82 27.36
C GLY A 497 -3.04 -10.09 26.63
N HIS A 498 -2.78 -10.20 25.32
CA HIS A 498 -3.03 -11.43 24.57
C HIS A 498 -2.11 -12.59 24.96
N MET A 499 -0.86 -12.28 25.31
CA MET A 499 0.15 -13.26 25.70
C MET A 499 0.10 -13.65 27.19
N GLY A 500 -0.62 -12.88 28.02
CA GLY A 500 -0.63 -13.05 29.47
C GLY A 500 0.73 -12.76 30.12
N VAL A 501 1.49 -11.82 29.57
CA VAL A 501 2.82 -11.41 30.06
C VAL A 501 2.90 -9.91 30.24
N GLU A 502 3.83 -9.44 31.06
CA GLU A 502 4.14 -8.02 31.18
C GLU A 502 5.21 -7.59 30.17
N LEU A 503 5.31 -6.28 29.94
CA LEU A 503 6.38 -5.72 29.11
C LEU A 503 7.71 -5.85 29.87
N PRO A 504 8.80 -6.33 29.24
CA PRO A 504 10.06 -6.49 29.93
C PRO A 504 10.60 -5.14 30.36
N GLU A 505 11.23 -5.08 31.53
CA GLU A 505 11.72 -3.81 32.06
C GLU A 505 12.79 -3.16 31.16
N ASN A 506 13.58 -3.98 30.46
CA ASN A 506 14.60 -3.54 29.49
C ASN A 506 14.00 -3.32 28.08
N TRP A 507 12.73 -2.93 27.98
CA TRP A 507 12.03 -2.68 26.70
C TRP A 507 12.82 -1.80 25.72
N ASN A 508 13.53 -0.78 26.23
CA ASN A 508 14.31 0.12 25.39
C ASN A 508 15.49 -0.59 24.70
N PHE A 509 16.03 -1.68 25.26
CA PHE A 509 17.01 -2.52 24.58
C PHE A 509 16.43 -3.08 23.29
N TYR A 510 15.22 -3.66 23.33
CA TYR A 510 14.58 -4.24 22.14
C TYR A 510 14.30 -3.17 21.08
N MET A 511 13.87 -1.97 21.49
CA MET A 511 13.69 -0.84 20.57
C MET A 511 15.02 -0.38 19.93
N ALA A 512 16.08 -0.22 20.73
CA ALA A 512 17.42 0.12 20.23
C ALA A 512 17.93 -0.94 19.24
N PHE A 513 17.76 -2.22 19.57
CA PHE A 513 18.13 -3.34 18.72
C PHE A 513 17.32 -3.39 17.41
N ALA A 514 16.02 -3.12 17.45
CA ALA A 514 15.18 -3.06 16.26
C ALA A 514 15.63 -1.94 15.30
N PHE A 515 15.90 -0.74 15.82
CA PHE A 515 16.41 0.36 15.00
C PHE A 515 17.85 0.12 14.52
N PHE A 516 18.72 -0.51 15.32
CA PHE A 516 20.05 -0.92 14.89
C PHE A 516 19.97 -1.81 13.63
N ARG A 517 19.11 -2.84 13.63
CA ARG A 517 18.87 -3.71 12.47
C ARG A 517 18.39 -2.92 11.25
N LEU A 518 17.48 -1.96 11.46
CA LEU A 518 16.96 -1.11 10.38
C LEU A 518 18.06 -0.21 9.80
N ALA A 519 18.93 0.38 10.62
CA ALA A 519 20.07 1.19 10.17
C ALA A 519 21.02 0.38 9.27
N VAL A 520 21.37 -0.85 9.67
CA VAL A 520 22.18 -1.77 8.84
C VAL A 520 21.52 -2.05 7.49
N ALA A 521 20.22 -2.34 7.50
CA ALA A 521 19.47 -2.62 6.28
C ALA A 521 19.40 -1.41 5.32
N LEU A 522 19.31 -0.19 5.85
CA LEU A 522 19.30 1.05 5.08
C LEU A 522 20.67 1.34 4.49
N GLN A 523 21.74 1.16 5.25
CA GLN A 523 23.10 1.33 4.78
C GLN A 523 23.44 0.35 3.64
N GLY A 524 23.04 -0.92 3.77
CA GLY A 524 23.19 -1.90 2.68
C GLY A 524 22.30 -1.65 1.47
N ARG A 525 21.19 -0.90 1.61
CA ARG A 525 20.42 -0.42 0.46
C ARG A 525 21.15 0.71 -0.25
N HIS A 526 21.67 1.68 0.51
CA HIS A 526 22.44 2.78 -0.01
C HIS A 526 23.71 2.30 -0.75
N GLN A 527 24.47 1.36 -0.17
CA GLN A 527 25.65 0.77 -0.81
C GLN A 527 25.31 0.16 -2.19
N ARG A 528 24.21 -0.60 -2.28
CA ARG A 528 23.77 -1.22 -3.55
C ARG A 528 23.31 -0.19 -4.57
N TRP A 529 22.58 0.82 -4.12
CA TRP A 529 22.14 1.94 -4.96
C TRP A 529 23.36 2.69 -5.53
N ALA A 530 24.34 3.02 -4.68
CA ALA A 530 25.58 3.67 -5.09
C ALA A 530 26.42 2.81 -6.06
N ALA A 531 26.35 1.49 -5.93
CA ALA A 531 26.97 0.53 -6.84
C ALA A 531 26.20 0.31 -8.16
N GLY A 532 25.14 1.09 -8.43
CA GLY A 532 24.34 0.99 -9.66
C GLY A 532 23.40 -0.22 -9.72
N SER A 533 23.18 -0.91 -8.59
CA SER A 533 22.18 -1.98 -8.51
C SER A 533 20.78 -1.39 -8.35
N PRO A 534 19.73 -1.96 -8.97
CA PRO A 534 18.35 -1.55 -8.77
C PRO A 534 17.97 -1.74 -7.30
N ALA A 535 17.89 -0.63 -6.57
CA ALA A 535 17.52 -0.58 -5.17
C ALA A 535 16.26 0.32 -5.04
N PRO A 536 15.20 -0.15 -4.36
CA PRO A 536 13.95 0.57 -4.31
C PRO A 536 14.07 1.88 -3.54
N GLY A 537 13.96 2.99 -4.28
CA GLY A 537 13.87 4.35 -3.75
C GLY A 537 15.22 4.97 -3.40
N ASP A 538 15.28 6.29 -3.44
CA ASP A 538 16.41 7.07 -2.93
C ASP A 538 16.55 6.80 -1.42
N SER A 539 17.31 5.78 -1.04
CA SER A 539 17.76 5.65 0.34
C SER A 539 18.95 6.58 0.48
N SER A 540 18.71 7.75 1.08
CA SER A 540 19.81 8.67 1.34
C SER A 540 20.65 8.14 2.51
N PRO A 541 21.97 8.36 2.53
CA PRO A 541 22.82 8.07 3.68
C PRO A 541 22.22 8.54 5.01
N GLN A 542 21.54 9.69 4.97
CA GLN A 542 20.91 10.34 6.12
C GLN A 542 19.80 9.49 6.75
N ASP A 543 19.16 8.58 6.00
CA ASP A 543 18.14 7.69 6.56
C ASP A 543 18.77 6.68 7.53
N ALA A 544 19.96 6.17 7.22
CA ALA A 544 20.67 5.23 8.08
C ALA A 544 21.19 5.93 9.35
N GLU A 545 21.75 7.13 9.20
CA GLU A 545 22.21 7.96 10.33
C GLU A 545 21.06 8.32 11.28
N PHE A 546 19.93 8.79 10.72
CA PHE A 546 18.74 9.14 11.49
C PHE A 546 18.22 7.97 12.33
N VAL A 547 18.15 6.77 11.72
CA VAL A 547 17.69 5.57 12.42
C VAL A 547 18.72 5.10 13.46
N ALA A 548 20.01 5.23 13.18
CA ALA A 548 21.06 4.91 14.14
C ALA A 548 21.02 5.83 15.36
N GLU A 549 20.80 7.14 15.18
CA GLU A 549 20.64 8.07 16.30
C GLU A 549 19.37 7.76 17.11
N LEU A 550 18.24 7.41 16.46
CA LEU A 550 17.05 6.92 17.17
C LEU A 550 17.36 5.66 18.01
N ALA A 551 18.09 4.69 17.45
CA ALA A 551 18.52 3.51 18.20
C ALA A 551 19.35 3.91 19.44
N TRP A 552 20.27 4.85 19.27
CA TRP A 552 21.10 5.34 20.37
C TRP A 552 20.31 6.11 21.44
N GLU A 553 19.29 6.89 21.06
CA GLU A 553 18.38 7.55 22.02
C GLU A 553 17.69 6.52 22.94
N PHE A 554 17.26 5.37 22.41
CA PHE A 554 16.69 4.28 23.22
C PHE A 554 17.76 3.62 24.12
N ALA A 555 18.96 3.37 23.60
CA ALA A 555 20.07 2.84 24.40
C ALA A 555 20.43 3.76 25.58
N VAL A 556 20.42 5.08 25.36
CA VAL A 556 20.67 6.07 26.43
C VAL A 556 19.58 6.05 27.49
N LYS A 557 18.30 5.98 27.10
CA LYS A 557 17.17 5.85 28.05
C LYS A 557 17.31 4.61 28.92
N GLU A 558 17.76 3.50 28.34
CA GLU A 558 18.03 2.27 29.08
C GLU A 558 19.19 2.44 30.07
N GLY A 559 20.27 3.11 29.65
CA GLY A 559 21.40 3.44 30.54
C GLY A 559 20.98 4.28 31.76
N PHE A 560 20.07 5.26 31.58
CA PHE A 560 19.51 6.03 32.69
C PHE A 560 18.68 5.17 33.64
N ARG A 561 17.84 4.26 33.13
CA ARG A 561 17.07 3.31 33.94
C ARG A 561 17.98 2.45 34.81
N VAL A 562 19.03 1.87 34.22
CA VAL A 562 20.01 1.05 34.95
C VAL A 562 20.70 1.88 36.04
N PHE A 563 21.10 3.12 35.71
CA PHE A 563 21.70 4.04 36.69
C PHE A 563 20.77 4.37 37.87
N GLU A 564 19.50 4.69 37.60
CA GLU A 564 18.50 5.00 38.65
C GLU A 564 18.17 3.80 39.54
N SER A 565 18.30 2.57 39.01
CA SER A 565 18.04 1.33 39.76
C SER A 565 19.19 0.91 40.69
N LEU A 566 20.37 1.54 40.61
CA LEU A 566 21.52 1.21 41.45
C LEU A 566 21.35 1.76 42.88
N PRO A 567 21.68 0.97 43.93
CA PRO A 567 21.68 1.46 45.31
C PRO A 567 22.67 2.63 45.48
N PRO A 568 22.34 3.68 46.26
CA PRO A 568 23.19 4.86 46.43
C PRO A 568 24.60 4.56 46.98
N THR A 569 24.80 3.37 47.56
CA THR A 569 26.08 2.90 48.10
C THR A 569 27.10 2.45 47.05
N LYS A 570 26.75 2.25 45.78
CA LYS A 570 27.72 1.89 44.71
C LYS A 570 28.27 3.09 43.92
N LEU A 571 27.79 4.31 44.18
CA LEU A 571 28.21 5.52 43.46
C LEU A 571 29.53 6.13 43.96
N LEU A 572 30.14 5.59 45.02
CA LEU A 572 31.35 6.14 45.66
C LEU A 572 32.45 5.09 45.88
N THR A 573 32.84 4.35 44.84
CA THR A 573 34.15 3.69 44.80
C THR A 573 34.68 3.64 43.37
N ARG A 574 35.07 4.80 42.83
CA ARG A 574 36.17 4.86 41.86
C ARG A 574 37.35 5.51 42.57
N HIS A 575 38.30 4.68 42.98
CA HIS A 575 39.61 5.13 43.44
C HIS A 575 40.25 6.00 42.36
N SER A 576 40.50 7.27 42.70
CA SER A 576 41.44 8.12 41.97
C SER A 576 42.85 7.60 42.23
N SER A 577 43.36 6.73 41.36
CA SER A 577 44.79 6.46 41.27
C SER A 577 45.40 7.45 40.28
N THR A 578 45.85 8.59 40.79
CA THR A 578 46.77 9.51 40.12
C THR A 578 48.20 9.00 40.26
N TRP A 579 48.81 8.51 39.19
CA TRP A 579 50.26 8.35 38.95
C TRP A 579 50.42 8.21 37.43
N ALA A 580 51.38 8.81 36.71
CA ALA A 580 52.57 9.62 37.00
C ALA A 580 52.85 10.45 35.70
N GLY A 581 53.70 11.47 35.67
CA GLY A 581 55.14 11.37 35.90
C GLY A 581 55.85 11.08 34.59
#